data_AF-A0A7S0F7N7-F1
#
_entry.id   AF-A0A7S0F7N7-F1
#
_cell.length_a   1.000
_cell.length_b   1.000
_cell.length_c   1.000
_cell.angle_alpha   90.00
_cell.angle_beta   90.00
_cell.angle_gamma   90.00
#
_symmetry.space_group_name_H-M   'P 1'
#
loop_
_entity.id
_entity.type
_entity.pdbx_description
1 polymer ?
#
loop_
_entity_poly.entity_id
_entity_poly.type
_entity_poly.pdbx_seq_one_letter_code
_entity_poly.pdbx_strand_id
1 'polypeptide(L)'
;MARPSAVLVRACCALCMALCHEGRAEGRSGVRADLNDPDDALVLLQRRARALERVPAALGGRFEALDKVLGGRQPQLPLAGLYCDAYPELCKPPFNCQNFGITEALGWAQTGFASRGKVNHRFWCFAPLWRVYASKCAAGDLDGAAWSLFHLAESGKIGQNTAELDASYCFQDGHCVNPNVTSSTTVEEGLQLCDERFGHWAWTHYGSVYSPPQDRAGYRIAELRDASNGFTTPAQTRPMMLMACSTGSYHCDVRYCQQTYCKHPYYRNKYGNLLKAYGWTK
;
A
#
# COMPACT_ATOMS: atom_id res chain seq x y z
N MET A 1 -43.90 3.81 -4.68
CA MET A 1 -42.53 3.83 -5.27
C MET A 1 -42.04 5.27 -5.27
N ALA A 2 -41.17 5.63 -4.33
CA ALA A 2 -40.70 7.01 -4.16
C ALA A 2 -39.55 7.31 -5.12
N ARG A 3 -39.67 8.38 -5.91
CA ARG A 3 -38.59 8.88 -6.77
C ARG A 3 -37.48 9.48 -5.89
N PRO A 4 -36.19 9.20 -6.15
CA PRO A 4 -35.12 9.83 -5.39
C PRO A 4 -35.10 11.34 -5.63
N SER A 5 -34.87 12.10 -4.56
CA SER A 5 -34.78 13.57 -4.57
C SER A 5 -33.64 14.05 -5.47
N ALA A 6 -33.92 15.04 -6.31
CA ALA A 6 -32.97 15.68 -7.22
C ALA A 6 -31.72 16.29 -6.53
N VAL A 7 -31.75 16.41 -5.20
CA VAL A 7 -30.62 16.85 -4.37
C VAL A 7 -29.51 15.79 -4.29
N LEU A 8 -29.87 14.49 -4.28
CA LEU A 8 -28.91 13.39 -4.18
C LEU A 8 -28.12 13.20 -5.50
N VAL A 9 -28.79 13.43 -6.63
CA VAL A 9 -28.18 13.38 -7.97
C VAL A 9 -27.20 14.53 -8.19
N ARG A 10 -27.47 15.71 -7.61
CA ARG A 10 -26.58 16.88 -7.70
C ARG A 10 -25.33 16.78 -6.82
N ALA A 11 -25.43 16.13 -5.65
CA ALA A 11 -24.29 15.93 -4.76
C ALA A 11 -23.27 14.91 -5.32
N CYS A 12 -23.74 13.81 -5.93
CA CYS A 12 -22.86 12.87 -6.64
C CYS A 12 -22.19 13.49 -7.88
N CYS A 13 -22.90 14.36 -8.61
CA CYS A 13 -22.30 15.09 -9.74
C CYS A 13 -21.20 16.06 -9.30
N ALA A 14 -21.32 16.72 -8.15
CA ALA A 14 -20.30 17.66 -7.67
C ALA A 14 -19.01 16.98 -7.23
N LEU A 15 -19.09 15.76 -6.68
CA LEU A 15 -17.93 14.96 -6.28
C LEU A 15 -17.19 14.37 -7.51
N CYS A 16 -17.94 13.96 -8.55
CA CYS A 16 -17.35 13.56 -9.84
C CYS A 16 -16.75 14.76 -10.60
N MET A 17 -17.37 15.94 -10.53
CA MET A 17 -16.86 17.14 -11.19
C MET A 17 -15.59 17.66 -10.52
N ALA A 18 -15.48 17.64 -9.19
CA ALA A 18 -14.25 18.01 -8.49
C ALA A 18 -13.05 17.10 -8.81
N LEU A 19 -13.30 15.86 -9.25
CA LEU A 19 -12.27 14.92 -9.72
C LEU A 19 -11.98 15.03 -11.23
N CYS A 20 -12.83 15.71 -12.01
CA CYS A 20 -12.70 15.82 -13.46
C CYS A 20 -12.32 17.23 -13.96
N HIS A 21 -12.39 18.28 -13.14
CA HIS A 21 -12.38 19.67 -13.63
C HIS A 21 -11.05 20.45 -13.56
N GLU A 22 -9.91 19.80 -13.32
CA GLU A 22 -8.57 20.46 -13.39
C GLU A 22 -7.80 20.19 -14.70
N GLY A 23 -8.53 19.87 -15.77
CA GLY A 23 -7.99 19.75 -17.14
C GLY A 23 -8.38 20.94 -18.02
N ARG A 24 -8.06 22.18 -17.64
CA ARG A 24 -8.16 23.34 -18.55
C ARG A 24 -7.14 24.44 -18.26
N ALA A 25 -5.91 24.18 -18.70
CA ALA A 25 -4.98 25.20 -19.15
C ALA A 25 -4.20 24.62 -20.35
N GLU A 26 -4.55 25.14 -21.53
CA GLU A 26 -3.77 25.24 -22.77
C GLU A 26 -2.93 24.02 -23.25
N GLY A 27 -3.52 23.30 -24.20
CA GLY A 27 -2.81 22.91 -25.42
C GLY A 27 -1.70 21.85 -25.29
N ARG A 28 -2.04 20.61 -24.96
CA ARG A 28 -1.34 19.39 -25.43
C ARG A 28 -2.28 18.19 -25.34
N SER A 29 -2.28 17.38 -26.40
CA SER A 29 -2.94 16.09 -26.65
C SER A 29 -3.88 15.54 -25.56
N GLY A 30 -5.15 15.36 -25.93
CA GLY A 30 -6.16 14.73 -25.09
C GLY A 30 -5.72 13.34 -24.62
N VAL A 31 -5.62 13.18 -23.31
CA VAL A 31 -5.47 11.88 -22.65
C VAL A 31 -6.85 11.28 -22.52
N ARG A 32 -7.18 10.33 -23.39
CA ARG A 32 -8.20 9.32 -23.11
C ARG A 32 -7.62 8.43 -22.02
N ALA A 33 -8.37 8.24 -20.94
CA ALA A 33 -8.09 7.17 -19.98
C ALA A 33 -8.34 5.83 -20.69
N ASP A 34 -7.27 5.18 -21.15
CA ASP A 34 -7.31 3.83 -21.68
C ASP A 34 -7.29 2.87 -20.47
N LEU A 35 -8.32 2.03 -20.35
CA LEU A 35 -8.42 1.02 -19.29
C LEU A 35 -7.41 -0.14 -19.50
N ASN A 36 -6.59 -0.07 -20.56
CA ASN A 36 -5.48 -0.99 -20.81
C ASN A 36 -4.11 -0.43 -20.42
N ASP A 37 -4.02 0.76 -19.80
CA ASP A 37 -2.76 1.30 -19.30
C ASP A 37 -2.43 0.65 -17.92
N PRO A 38 -1.45 -0.27 -17.85
CA PRO A 38 -1.10 -1.02 -16.64
C PRO A 38 -0.20 -0.16 -15.76
N ASP A 39 -0.73 0.99 -15.32
CA ASP A 39 -0.17 1.78 -14.23
C ASP A 39 0.06 0.85 -13.04
N ASP A 40 1.34 0.57 -12.80
CA ASP A 40 1.96 -0.26 -11.77
C ASP A 40 1.12 -0.31 -10.48
N ALA A 41 0.76 -1.49 -9.97
CA ALA A 41 -0.17 -1.61 -8.85
C ALA A 41 0.36 -0.93 -7.58
N LEU A 42 1.68 -0.79 -7.45
CA LEU A 42 2.32 0.03 -6.42
C LEU A 42 2.08 1.52 -6.68
N VAL A 43 2.25 1.99 -7.91
CA VAL A 43 1.90 3.36 -8.32
C VAL A 43 0.40 3.61 -8.15
N LEU A 44 -0.47 2.62 -8.38
CA LEU A 44 -1.91 2.73 -8.23
C LEU A 44 -2.32 2.79 -6.74
N LEU A 45 -1.71 1.96 -5.89
CA LEU A 45 -1.83 2.04 -4.43
C LEU A 45 -1.34 3.39 -3.92
N GLN A 46 -0.19 3.86 -4.39
CA GLN A 46 0.39 5.15 -4.00
C GLN A 46 -0.43 6.32 -4.53
N ARG A 47 -0.98 6.25 -5.75
CA ARG A 47 -1.90 7.26 -6.30
C ARG A 47 -3.19 7.30 -5.50
N ARG A 48 -3.76 6.14 -5.12
CA ARG A 48 -4.92 6.06 -4.23
C ARG A 48 -4.61 6.61 -2.83
N ALA A 49 -3.46 6.28 -2.27
CA ALA A 49 -3.00 6.83 -0.98
C ALA A 49 -2.87 8.36 -1.06
N ARG A 50 -2.22 8.89 -2.10
CA ARG A 50 -2.12 10.35 -2.35
C ARG A 50 -3.48 11.00 -2.59
N ALA A 51 -4.41 10.32 -3.27
CA ALA A 51 -5.77 10.81 -3.43
C ALA A 51 -6.48 10.91 -2.06
N LEU A 52 -6.32 9.91 -1.19
CA LEU A 52 -6.81 9.95 0.19
C LEU A 52 -6.14 11.03 1.04
N GLU A 53 -4.87 11.35 0.84
CA GLU A 53 -4.19 12.46 1.53
C GLU A 53 -4.74 13.84 1.13
N ARG A 54 -5.25 14.00 -0.10
CA ARG A 54 -5.85 15.26 -0.59
C ARG A 54 -7.29 15.47 -0.13
N VAL A 55 -7.99 14.39 0.24
CA VAL A 55 -9.40 14.44 0.66
C VAL A 55 -9.60 15.26 1.95
N PRO A 56 -8.81 15.11 3.02
CA PRO A 56 -8.92 15.92 4.23
C PRO A 56 -8.75 17.42 3.98
N ALA A 57 -7.79 17.83 3.13
CA ALA A 57 -7.54 19.23 2.82
C ALA A 57 -8.71 19.91 2.08
N ALA A 58 -9.40 19.16 1.21
CA ALA A 58 -10.57 19.66 0.48
C ALA A 58 -11.88 19.63 1.30
N LEU A 59 -11.91 18.90 2.42
CA LEU A 59 -13.11 18.64 3.22
C LEU A 59 -13.09 19.29 4.61
N GLY A 60 -12.10 20.11 4.95
CA GLY A 60 -12.05 20.87 6.20
C GLY A 60 -13.30 21.75 6.36
N GLY A 61 -14.30 21.26 7.09
CA GLY A 61 -15.62 21.88 7.31
C GLY A 61 -16.83 21.14 6.70
N ARG A 62 -16.63 20.14 5.83
CA ARG A 62 -17.73 19.40 5.16
C ARG A 62 -18.03 18.03 5.76
N PHE A 63 -17.23 17.52 6.68
CA PHE A 63 -17.45 16.20 7.28
C PHE A 63 -18.67 16.14 8.20
N GLU A 64 -18.88 17.14 9.06
CA GLU A 64 -20.12 17.24 9.87
C GLU A 64 -21.37 17.40 9.00
N ALA A 65 -21.25 18.11 7.87
CA ALA A 65 -22.34 18.26 6.92
C ALA A 65 -22.64 16.93 6.20
N LEU A 66 -21.62 16.15 5.87
CA LEU A 66 -21.79 14.84 5.25
C LEU A 66 -22.47 13.84 6.21
N ASP A 67 -22.05 13.82 7.48
CA ASP A 67 -22.63 12.97 8.51
C ASP A 67 -24.11 13.31 8.79
N LYS A 68 -24.45 14.61 8.85
CA LYS A 68 -25.84 15.10 8.96
C LYS A 68 -26.69 14.77 7.73
N VAL A 69 -26.12 14.82 6.52
CA VAL A 69 -26.83 14.50 5.26
C VAL A 69 -27.08 13.00 5.12
N LEU A 70 -26.21 12.16 5.69
CA LEU A 70 -26.33 10.70 5.65
C LEU A 70 -27.20 10.13 6.78
N GLY A 71 -27.66 10.97 7.71
CA GLY A 71 -28.64 10.62 8.74
C GLY A 71 -28.20 9.48 9.65
N GLY A 72 -26.90 9.38 9.95
CA GLY A 72 -26.32 8.30 10.76
C GLY A 72 -26.32 6.92 10.10
N ARG A 73 -26.85 6.78 8.87
CA ARG A 73 -26.59 5.59 8.05
C ARG A 73 -25.23 5.79 7.41
N GLN A 74 -24.21 5.14 7.97
CA GLN A 74 -22.93 5.07 7.29
C GLN A 74 -23.18 4.59 5.86
N PRO A 75 -22.76 5.33 4.82
CA PRO A 75 -22.80 4.85 3.47
C PRO A 75 -21.84 3.67 3.44
N GLN A 76 -22.38 2.47 3.59
CA GLN A 76 -21.70 1.27 3.18
C GLN A 76 -21.51 1.47 1.69
N LEU A 77 -20.30 1.88 1.30
CA LEU A 77 -19.87 1.68 -0.06
C LEU A 77 -20.17 0.20 -0.36
N PRO A 78 -20.80 -0.14 -1.50
CA PRO A 78 -21.19 -1.51 -1.83
C PRO A 78 -19.99 -2.48 -1.94
N LEU A 79 -18.79 -2.02 -1.62
CA LEU A 79 -17.58 -2.80 -1.41
C LEU A 79 -17.76 -3.87 -0.31
N ALA A 80 -18.52 -3.62 0.77
CA ALA A 80 -18.57 -4.58 1.89
C ALA A 80 -19.16 -5.96 1.53
N GLY A 81 -20.23 -5.99 0.72
CA GLY A 81 -20.90 -7.25 0.32
C GLY A 81 -20.22 -7.98 -0.84
N LEU A 82 -19.64 -7.24 -1.78
CA LEU A 82 -19.01 -7.81 -2.99
C LEU A 82 -17.63 -8.46 -2.71
N TYR A 83 -17.04 -8.22 -1.54
CA TYR A 83 -15.68 -8.65 -1.25
C TYR A 83 -15.58 -10.09 -0.74
N CYS A 84 -16.55 -10.61 0.03
CA CYS A 84 -16.38 -11.91 0.68
C CYS A 84 -16.63 -13.10 -0.25
N ASP A 85 -17.47 -12.92 -1.28
CA ASP A 85 -17.68 -13.96 -2.29
C ASP A 85 -16.45 -14.11 -3.19
N ALA A 86 -15.82 -12.99 -3.56
CA ALA A 86 -14.63 -12.98 -4.41
C ALA A 86 -13.32 -13.29 -3.64
N TYR A 87 -13.24 -12.85 -2.38
CA TYR A 87 -12.03 -12.88 -1.54
C TYR A 87 -12.34 -13.34 -0.10
N PRO A 88 -12.87 -14.57 0.08
CA PRO A 88 -13.32 -15.06 1.39
C PRO A 88 -12.23 -15.05 2.47
N GLU A 89 -10.96 -15.16 2.09
CA GLU A 89 -9.81 -15.07 3.00
C GLU A 89 -9.68 -13.72 3.69
N LEU A 90 -10.03 -12.61 3.00
CA LEU A 90 -9.97 -11.26 3.56
C LEU A 90 -11.17 -10.94 4.48
N CYS A 91 -12.20 -11.78 4.51
CA CYS A 91 -13.32 -11.62 5.43
C CYS A 91 -13.16 -12.40 6.75
N LYS A 92 -12.06 -13.14 6.88
CA LYS A 92 -11.69 -13.83 8.12
C LYS A 92 -10.74 -12.95 8.96
N PRO A 93 -10.60 -13.22 10.27
CA PRO A 93 -9.53 -12.62 11.05
C PRO A 93 -8.14 -12.91 10.41
N PRO A 94 -7.20 -11.96 10.48
CA PRO A 94 -7.30 -10.65 11.15
C PRO A 94 -7.89 -9.52 10.28
N PHE A 95 -8.17 -9.75 9.00
CA PHE A 95 -8.54 -8.71 8.02
C PHE A 95 -9.95 -8.16 8.21
N ASN A 96 -10.94 -9.03 8.43
CA ASN A 96 -12.34 -8.65 8.68
C ASN A 96 -12.88 -7.57 7.71
N CYS A 97 -12.63 -7.71 6.40
CA CYS A 97 -12.96 -6.70 5.39
C CYS A 97 -14.47 -6.46 5.16
N GLN A 98 -15.33 -7.38 5.56
CA GLN A 98 -16.80 -7.23 5.52
C GLN A 98 -17.31 -6.04 6.34
N ASN A 99 -16.54 -5.63 7.36
CA ASN A 99 -16.87 -4.52 8.23
C ASN A 99 -16.02 -3.28 7.93
N PHE A 100 -15.28 -3.28 6.81
CA PHE A 100 -14.35 -2.20 6.48
C PHE A 100 -15.11 -1.05 5.80
N GLY A 101 -14.96 0.16 6.34
CA GLY A 101 -15.71 1.33 5.89
C GLY A 101 -14.81 2.52 5.60
N ILE A 102 -15.32 3.48 4.81
CA ILE A 102 -14.56 4.68 4.44
C ILE A 102 -14.20 5.55 5.65
N THR A 103 -15.02 5.56 6.71
CA THR A 103 -14.72 6.30 7.94
C THR A 103 -13.44 5.80 8.60
N GLU A 104 -13.20 4.48 8.60
CA GLU A 104 -11.97 3.90 9.12
C GLU A 104 -10.76 4.29 8.26
N ALA A 105 -10.90 4.22 6.94
CA ALA A 105 -9.87 4.67 6.00
C ALA A 105 -9.49 6.15 6.18
N LEU A 106 -10.47 7.02 6.39
CA LEU A 106 -10.26 8.43 6.65
C LEU A 106 -9.61 8.67 8.02
N GLY A 107 -9.96 7.87 9.03
CA GLY A 107 -9.30 7.88 10.33
C GLY A 107 -7.81 7.56 10.25
N TRP A 108 -7.40 6.69 9.32
CA TRP A 108 -6.00 6.39 9.07
C TRP A 108 -5.23 7.57 8.49
N ALA A 109 -5.85 8.36 7.59
CA ALA A 109 -5.22 9.58 7.09
C ALA A 109 -4.96 10.61 8.21
N GLN A 110 -5.76 10.60 9.27
CA GLN A 110 -5.56 11.49 10.42
C GLN A 110 -4.52 10.96 11.41
N THR A 111 -4.59 9.67 11.74
CA THR A 111 -3.85 9.10 12.89
C THR A 111 -2.71 8.18 12.51
N GLY A 112 -2.71 7.66 11.28
CA GLY A 112 -1.77 6.65 10.78
C GLY A 112 -2.40 5.27 10.66
N PHE A 113 -1.76 4.39 9.90
CA PHE A 113 -2.28 3.05 9.63
C PHE A 113 -2.30 2.18 10.88
N ALA A 114 -1.31 2.34 11.77
CA ALA A 114 -1.14 1.54 12.98
C ALA A 114 -1.17 2.42 14.25
N SER A 115 -2.01 3.46 14.24
CA SER A 115 -2.05 4.50 15.29
C SER A 115 -2.39 4.02 16.70
N ARG A 116 -2.91 2.79 16.82
CA ARG A 116 -3.17 2.12 18.12
C ARG A 116 -1.96 1.35 18.67
N GLY A 117 -0.77 1.56 18.10
CA GLY A 117 0.44 0.82 18.49
C GLY A 117 0.44 -0.65 18.07
N LYS A 118 -0.47 -1.03 17.17
CA LYS A 118 -0.64 -2.41 16.66
C LYS A 118 -0.76 -2.40 15.16
N VAL A 119 -0.31 -3.47 14.53
CA VAL A 119 -0.46 -3.68 13.08
C VAL A 119 -1.92 -3.58 12.66
N ASN A 120 -2.12 -3.07 11.46
CA ASN A 120 -3.42 -2.94 10.86
C ASN A 120 -3.52 -3.81 9.61
N HIS A 121 -3.89 -5.07 9.81
CA HIS A 121 -4.15 -6.00 8.71
C HIS A 121 -5.30 -5.53 7.80
N ARG A 122 -6.21 -4.67 8.28
CA ARG A 122 -7.34 -4.21 7.48
C ARG A 122 -6.93 -3.29 6.33
N PHE A 123 -5.68 -2.81 6.32
CA PHE A 123 -5.10 -2.17 5.14
C PHE A 123 -5.26 -3.03 3.88
N TRP A 124 -5.11 -4.35 3.99
CA TRP A 124 -5.21 -5.28 2.87
C TRP A 124 -6.60 -5.33 2.24
N CYS A 125 -7.64 -4.78 2.90
CA CYS A 125 -8.96 -4.58 2.30
C CYS A 125 -8.94 -3.62 1.09
N PHE A 126 -7.95 -2.71 1.00
CA PHE A 126 -7.76 -1.85 -0.17
C PHE A 126 -7.01 -2.51 -1.32
N ALA A 127 -6.43 -3.67 -1.06
CA ALA A 127 -5.41 -4.32 -1.87
C ALA A 127 -5.76 -5.80 -2.09
N PRO A 128 -6.98 -6.15 -2.58
CA PRO A 128 -7.41 -7.54 -2.68
C PRO A 128 -6.59 -8.36 -3.69
N LEU A 129 -5.85 -7.71 -4.58
CA LEU A 129 -4.92 -8.38 -5.49
C LEU A 129 -3.77 -9.08 -4.74
N TRP A 130 -3.42 -8.60 -3.53
CA TRP A 130 -2.37 -9.16 -2.66
C TRP A 130 -2.91 -10.14 -1.61
N ARG A 131 -4.19 -10.54 -1.70
CA ARG A 131 -4.85 -11.36 -0.67
C ARG A 131 -4.15 -12.67 -0.33
N VAL A 132 -3.56 -13.36 -1.32
CA VAL A 132 -2.88 -14.65 -1.10
C VAL A 132 -1.60 -14.44 -0.30
N TYR A 133 -0.80 -13.44 -0.67
CA TYR A 133 0.37 -13.00 0.07
C TYR A 133 0.00 -12.60 1.50
N ALA A 134 -0.95 -11.66 1.64
CA ALA A 134 -1.37 -11.14 2.93
C ALA A 134 -1.89 -12.25 3.87
N SER A 135 -2.73 -13.16 3.36
CA SER A 135 -3.31 -14.23 4.17
C SER A 135 -2.28 -15.26 4.62
N LYS A 136 -1.34 -15.63 3.74
CA LYS A 136 -0.24 -16.53 4.10
C LYS A 136 0.70 -15.89 5.13
N CYS A 137 1.06 -14.64 4.91
CA CYS A 137 1.86 -13.84 5.83
C CYS A 137 1.23 -13.78 7.23
N ALA A 138 -0.06 -13.40 7.31
CA ALA A 138 -0.78 -13.32 8.58
C ALA A 138 -0.96 -14.69 9.28
N ALA A 139 -0.93 -15.79 8.51
CA ALA A 139 -0.98 -17.15 9.05
C ALA A 139 0.40 -17.70 9.48
N GLY A 140 1.48 -16.94 9.31
CA GLY A 140 2.86 -17.37 9.60
C GLY A 140 3.50 -18.26 8.51
N ASP A 141 2.84 -18.45 7.36
CA ASP A 141 3.40 -19.15 6.21
C ASP A 141 4.24 -18.19 5.37
N LEU A 142 5.41 -17.81 5.89
CA LEU A 142 6.26 -16.79 5.27
C LEU A 142 6.85 -17.24 3.93
N ASP A 143 7.28 -18.51 3.84
CA ASP A 143 7.84 -19.08 2.62
C ASP A 143 6.77 -19.20 1.53
N GLY A 144 5.54 -19.63 1.89
CA GLY A 144 4.44 -19.63 0.94
C GLY A 144 4.04 -18.22 0.50
N ALA A 145 4.04 -17.25 1.42
CA ALA A 145 3.77 -15.85 1.11
C ALA A 145 4.81 -15.32 0.10
N ALA A 146 6.09 -15.56 0.35
CA ALA A 146 7.21 -15.20 -0.51
C ALA A 146 7.02 -15.63 -1.96
N TRP A 147 6.80 -16.93 -2.19
CA TRP A 147 6.65 -17.45 -3.54
C TRP A 147 5.36 -16.98 -4.22
N SER A 148 4.28 -16.80 -3.46
CA SER A 148 3.02 -16.30 -4.03
C SER A 148 3.15 -14.87 -4.58
N LEU A 149 3.86 -13.99 -3.86
CA LEU A 149 4.10 -12.63 -4.30
C LEU A 149 5.10 -12.59 -5.46
N PHE A 150 6.18 -13.38 -5.38
CA PHE A 150 7.18 -13.48 -6.45
C PHE A 150 6.56 -13.84 -7.79
N HIS A 151 5.75 -14.90 -7.83
CA HIS A 151 5.12 -15.34 -9.07
C HIS A 151 4.12 -14.31 -9.59
N LEU A 152 3.46 -13.56 -8.70
CA LEU A 152 2.57 -12.48 -9.11
C LEU A 152 3.36 -11.33 -9.75
N ALA A 153 4.47 -10.93 -9.15
CA ALA A 153 5.37 -9.89 -9.66
C ALA A 153 6.01 -10.27 -11.01
N GLU A 154 6.65 -11.45 -11.09
CA GLU A 154 7.31 -11.96 -12.31
C GLU A 154 6.33 -12.16 -13.47
N SER A 155 5.07 -12.49 -13.18
CA SER A 155 4.05 -12.64 -14.22
C SER A 155 3.54 -11.31 -14.80
N GLY A 156 3.95 -10.17 -14.24
CA GLY A 156 3.49 -8.84 -14.64
C GLY A 156 2.04 -8.51 -14.23
N LYS A 157 1.35 -9.41 -13.51
CA LYS A 157 -0.06 -9.24 -13.11
C LYS A 157 -0.31 -8.09 -12.13
N ILE A 158 0.73 -7.66 -11.40
CA ILE A 158 0.71 -6.49 -10.51
C ILE A 158 1.48 -5.29 -11.09
N GLY A 159 1.89 -5.36 -12.35
CA GLY A 159 2.67 -4.33 -13.02
C GLY A 159 3.88 -4.93 -13.73
N GLN A 160 4.21 -4.39 -14.92
CA GLN A 160 5.30 -4.93 -15.75
C GLN A 160 6.68 -4.77 -15.10
N ASN A 161 6.85 -3.73 -14.27
CA ASN A 161 8.13 -3.43 -13.61
C ASN A 161 8.15 -3.82 -12.13
N THR A 162 7.08 -4.45 -11.61
CA THR A 162 6.99 -4.74 -10.18
C THR A 162 8.12 -5.66 -9.71
N ALA A 163 8.54 -6.63 -10.52
CA ALA A 163 9.64 -7.49 -10.15
C ALA A 163 11.00 -6.75 -10.04
N GLU A 164 11.24 -5.74 -10.88
CA GLU A 164 12.45 -4.89 -10.80
C GLU A 164 12.40 -3.97 -9.58
N LEU A 165 11.22 -3.43 -9.25
CA LEU A 165 11.00 -2.62 -8.05
C LEU A 165 11.15 -3.44 -6.76
N ASP A 166 10.53 -4.61 -6.69
CA ASP A 166 10.64 -5.51 -5.54
C ASP A 166 12.08 -6.00 -5.37
N ALA A 167 12.76 -6.37 -6.46
CA ALA A 167 14.16 -6.78 -6.41
C ALA A 167 15.04 -5.65 -5.87
N SER A 168 15.02 -4.47 -6.50
CA SER A 168 15.81 -3.33 -6.02
C SER A 168 15.51 -2.97 -4.56
N TYR A 169 14.24 -3.01 -4.14
CA TYR A 169 13.81 -2.88 -2.75
C TYR A 169 14.50 -3.90 -1.83
N CYS A 170 14.49 -5.18 -2.19
CA CYS A 170 15.13 -6.25 -1.42
C CYS A 170 16.63 -6.01 -1.17
N PHE A 171 17.36 -5.58 -2.19
CA PHE A 171 18.80 -5.33 -2.08
C PHE A 171 19.09 -3.97 -1.39
N GLN A 172 18.29 -2.95 -1.66
CA GLN A 172 18.44 -1.59 -1.13
C GLN A 172 18.15 -1.52 0.37
N ASP A 173 17.21 -2.32 0.88
CA ASP A 173 16.84 -2.33 2.29
C ASP A 173 17.53 -3.43 3.11
N GLY A 174 18.54 -4.10 2.53
CA GLY A 174 19.36 -5.06 3.27
C GLY A 174 18.64 -6.37 3.60
N HIS A 175 17.49 -6.65 2.98
CA HIS A 175 16.68 -7.82 3.27
C HIS A 175 17.41 -9.13 2.97
N CYS A 176 18.28 -9.14 1.97
CA CYS A 176 19.07 -10.31 1.60
C CYS A 176 20.09 -10.76 2.65
N VAL A 177 20.52 -9.86 3.53
CA VAL A 177 21.55 -10.11 4.53
C VAL A 177 21.04 -9.94 5.96
N ASN A 178 19.72 -9.78 6.14
CA ASN A 178 19.10 -9.68 7.45
C ASN A 178 19.01 -11.07 8.11
N PRO A 179 19.80 -11.36 9.16
CA PRO A 179 19.80 -12.68 9.80
C PRO A 179 18.67 -12.85 10.83
N ASN A 180 18.01 -11.77 11.21
CA ASN A 180 17.03 -11.75 12.30
C ASN A 180 15.64 -12.23 11.85
N VAL A 181 15.44 -12.46 10.55
CA VAL A 181 14.20 -13.02 10.00
C VAL A 181 14.46 -14.41 9.44
N THR A 182 13.67 -15.37 9.91
CA THR A 182 13.68 -16.78 9.49
C THR A 182 12.27 -17.19 9.05
N SER A 183 12.07 -18.43 8.60
CA SER A 183 10.73 -18.94 8.21
C SER A 183 9.72 -18.97 9.37
N SER A 184 10.18 -18.93 10.63
CA SER A 184 9.31 -19.00 11.81
C SER A 184 9.13 -17.65 12.51
N THR A 185 9.66 -16.57 11.96
CA THR A 185 9.54 -15.23 12.56
C THR A 185 8.07 -14.82 12.61
N THR A 186 7.62 -14.39 13.77
CA THR A 186 6.24 -13.95 14.04
C THR A 186 6.01 -12.48 13.67
N VAL A 187 4.75 -12.06 13.66
CA VAL A 187 4.37 -10.65 13.47
C VAL A 187 4.99 -9.79 14.58
N GLU A 188 4.93 -10.25 15.82
CA GLU A 188 5.44 -9.56 17.01
C GLU A 188 6.95 -9.35 16.96
N GLU A 189 7.72 -10.37 16.58
CA GLU A 189 9.17 -10.25 16.35
C GLU A 189 9.46 -9.30 15.18
N GLY A 190 8.67 -9.38 14.10
CA GLY A 190 8.75 -8.43 12.99
C GLY A 190 8.55 -6.97 13.42
N LEU A 191 7.65 -6.72 14.37
CA LEU A 191 7.42 -5.37 14.92
C LEU A 191 8.56 -4.88 15.81
N GLN A 192 9.22 -5.76 16.56
CA GLN A 192 10.42 -5.39 17.31
C GLN A 192 11.53 -4.92 16.35
N LEU A 193 11.71 -5.61 15.22
CA LEU A 193 12.64 -5.17 14.17
C LEU A 193 12.25 -3.82 13.56
N CYS A 194 10.95 -3.54 13.44
CA CYS A 194 10.45 -2.23 13.00
C CYS A 194 10.73 -1.12 14.02
N ASP A 195 10.55 -1.38 15.31
CA ASP A 195 10.86 -0.45 16.38
C ASP A 195 12.36 -0.14 16.43
N GLU A 196 13.21 -1.16 16.34
CA GLU A 196 14.68 -1.01 16.30
C GLU A 196 15.14 -0.22 15.07
N ARG A 197 14.56 -0.50 13.90
CA ARG A 197 15.03 0.09 12.63
C ARG A 197 14.51 1.50 12.39
N PHE A 198 13.27 1.79 12.78
CA PHE A 198 12.57 3.03 12.40
C PHE A 198 12.10 3.86 13.58
N GLY A 199 12.03 3.27 14.77
CA GLY A 199 11.36 3.84 15.92
C GLY A 199 9.85 3.63 15.86
N HIS A 200 9.24 3.36 17.01
CA HIS A 200 7.82 3.02 17.14
C HIS A 200 6.89 4.06 16.51
N TRP A 201 7.20 5.33 16.70
CA TRP A 201 6.36 6.42 16.19
C TRP A 201 6.29 6.44 14.66
N ALA A 202 7.42 6.22 13.96
CA ALA A 202 7.50 6.39 12.51
C ALA A 202 6.58 5.43 11.76
N TRP A 203 6.56 4.15 12.14
CA TRP A 203 5.69 3.18 11.47
C TRP A 203 4.25 3.27 11.97
N THR A 204 4.00 3.47 13.27
CA THR A 204 2.62 3.58 13.77
C THR A 204 1.84 4.74 13.16
N HIS A 205 2.53 5.84 12.86
CA HIS A 205 1.95 7.05 12.29
C HIS A 205 2.08 7.13 10.76
N TYR A 206 2.59 6.09 10.08
CA TYR A 206 2.69 6.07 8.63
C TYR A 206 1.31 6.28 7.97
N GLY A 207 1.27 7.11 6.93
CA GLY A 207 0.04 7.47 6.22
C GLY A 207 -0.81 8.53 6.93
N SER A 208 -0.34 9.08 8.06
CA SER A 208 -1.01 10.20 8.72
C SER A 208 -0.61 11.55 8.11
N VAL A 209 -1.45 12.56 8.28
CA VAL A 209 -1.08 13.97 7.99
C VAL A 209 0.13 14.45 8.81
N TYR A 210 0.41 13.80 9.93
CA TYR A 210 1.55 14.09 10.81
C TYR A 210 2.83 13.39 10.38
N SER A 211 2.78 12.40 9.47
CA SER A 211 3.99 11.75 8.96
C SER A 211 4.92 12.80 8.35
N PRO A 212 6.23 12.77 8.69
CA PRO A 212 7.19 13.67 8.09
C PRO A 212 7.27 13.39 6.58
N PRO A 213 7.65 14.38 5.75
CA PRO A 213 7.59 14.25 4.30
C PRO A 213 8.26 12.98 3.74
N GLN A 214 9.39 12.57 4.32
CA GLN A 214 10.15 11.39 3.90
C GLN A 214 9.46 10.04 4.19
N ASP A 215 8.46 10.04 5.05
CA ASP A 215 7.70 8.85 5.44
C ASP A 215 6.39 8.74 4.65
N ARG A 216 6.01 9.74 3.85
CA ARG A 216 4.74 9.75 3.13
C ARG A 216 4.72 8.84 1.93
N ALA A 217 3.53 8.37 1.57
CA ALA A 217 3.34 7.48 0.44
C ALA A 217 3.85 8.12 -0.86
N GLY A 218 4.77 7.41 -1.52
CA GLY A 218 5.38 7.85 -2.76
C GLY A 218 6.43 8.95 -2.63
N TYR A 219 7.01 9.18 -1.44
CA TYR A 219 8.14 10.09 -1.29
C TYR A 219 9.26 9.74 -2.28
N ARG A 220 9.70 10.74 -3.07
CA ARG A 220 10.73 10.63 -4.13
C ARG A 220 10.49 9.56 -5.22
N ILE A 221 9.29 8.97 -5.29
CA ILE A 221 8.91 8.06 -6.39
C ILE A 221 8.87 8.79 -7.74
N ALA A 222 8.52 10.09 -7.75
CA ALA A 222 8.55 10.88 -8.98
C ALA A 222 9.97 11.07 -9.56
N GLU A 223 11.01 10.79 -8.76
CA GLU A 223 12.40 10.85 -9.22
C GLU A 223 12.86 9.55 -9.87
N LEU A 224 12.04 8.50 -9.81
CA LEU A 224 12.25 7.26 -10.53
C LEU A 224 12.08 7.52 -12.03
N ARG A 225 13.22 7.70 -12.72
CA ARG A 225 13.22 7.98 -14.17
C ARG A 225 12.79 6.77 -15.00
N ASP A 226 13.05 5.57 -14.48
CA ASP A 226 12.79 4.32 -15.18
C ASP A 226 12.54 3.21 -14.15
N ALA A 227 11.28 2.75 -14.06
CA ALA A 227 10.89 1.70 -13.13
C ALA A 227 11.51 0.33 -13.47
N SER A 228 11.89 0.08 -14.73
CA SER A 228 12.58 -1.15 -15.13
C SER A 228 14.01 -1.24 -14.56
N ASN A 229 14.53 -0.13 -14.04
CA ASN A 229 15.80 -0.06 -13.34
C ASN A 229 15.66 -0.10 -11.81
N GLY A 230 14.43 -0.23 -11.28
CA GLY A 230 14.18 -0.33 -9.85
C GLY A 230 14.49 0.96 -9.08
N PHE A 231 14.37 0.89 -7.75
CA PHE A 231 14.74 1.98 -6.86
C PHE A 231 16.24 2.23 -6.86
N THR A 232 16.61 3.49 -6.67
CA THR A 232 18.01 3.96 -6.73
C THR A 232 18.49 4.53 -5.40
N THR A 233 17.59 4.88 -4.48
CA THR A 233 17.95 5.44 -3.17
C THR A 233 17.08 4.87 -2.03
N PRO A 234 17.62 4.70 -0.81
CA PRO A 234 16.83 4.21 0.33
C PRO A 234 15.64 5.13 0.67
N ALA A 235 15.72 6.40 0.30
CA ALA A 235 14.63 7.34 0.48
C ALA A 235 13.37 6.97 -0.34
N GLN A 236 13.53 6.31 -1.49
CA GLN A 236 12.41 5.87 -2.33
C GLN A 236 11.68 4.66 -1.74
N THR A 237 12.41 3.77 -1.06
CA THR A 237 11.86 2.53 -0.49
C THR A 237 11.37 2.68 0.94
N ARG A 238 11.85 3.70 1.67
CA ARG A 238 11.47 3.97 3.06
C ARG A 238 9.95 3.97 3.31
N PRO A 239 9.10 4.62 2.50
CA PRO A 239 7.64 4.53 2.69
C PRO A 239 7.09 3.11 2.61
N MET A 240 7.65 2.25 1.75
CA MET A 240 7.23 0.84 1.63
C MET A 240 7.60 0.06 2.89
N MET A 241 8.77 0.33 3.47
CA MET A 241 9.20 -0.29 4.73
C MET A 241 8.31 0.08 5.91
N LEU A 242 7.95 1.36 6.03
CA LEU A 242 7.05 1.83 7.09
C LEU A 242 5.63 1.29 6.91
N MET A 243 5.17 1.19 5.65
CA MET A 243 3.91 0.52 5.33
C MET A 243 3.95 -0.93 5.77
N ALA A 244 5.00 -1.69 5.42
CA ALA A 244 5.16 -3.09 5.81
C ALA A 244 5.15 -3.30 7.33
N CYS A 245 5.78 -2.39 8.08
CA CYS A 245 5.69 -2.39 9.54
C CYS A 245 4.26 -2.13 10.02
N SER A 246 3.58 -1.13 9.46
CA SER A 246 2.21 -0.75 9.82
C SER A 246 1.18 -1.84 9.54
N THR A 247 1.38 -2.62 8.49
CA THR A 247 0.45 -3.67 8.04
C THR A 247 0.82 -5.04 8.60
N GLY A 248 1.92 -5.13 9.34
CA GLY A 248 2.43 -6.38 9.93
C GLY A 248 3.06 -7.33 8.92
N SER A 249 3.56 -6.84 7.79
CA SER A 249 4.18 -7.66 6.73
C SER A 249 5.71 -7.51 6.62
N TYR A 250 6.37 -6.74 7.48
CA TYR A 250 7.83 -6.53 7.39
C TYR A 250 8.65 -7.83 7.34
N HIS A 251 8.40 -8.76 8.26
CA HIS A 251 9.06 -10.06 8.30
C HIS A 251 8.74 -10.91 7.06
N CYS A 252 7.53 -10.81 6.52
CA CYS A 252 7.13 -11.45 5.27
C CYS A 252 7.88 -10.87 4.07
N ASP A 253 8.10 -9.54 4.02
CA ASP A 253 8.86 -8.88 2.96
C ASP A 253 10.35 -9.26 3.01
N VAL A 254 10.95 -9.29 4.20
CA VAL A 254 12.33 -9.78 4.38
C VAL A 254 12.43 -11.22 3.89
N ARG A 255 11.49 -12.08 4.31
CA ARG A 255 11.51 -13.50 3.93
C ARG A 255 11.24 -13.71 2.45
N TYR A 256 10.34 -12.92 1.87
CA TYR A 256 10.10 -12.82 0.44
C TYR A 256 11.39 -12.63 -0.31
N CYS A 257 12.12 -11.56 0.00
CA CYS A 257 13.41 -11.26 -0.60
C CYS A 257 14.40 -12.43 -0.46
N GLN A 258 14.60 -12.93 0.77
CA GLN A 258 15.53 -14.03 1.05
C GLN A 258 15.23 -15.29 0.23
N GLN A 259 13.95 -15.61 0.01
CA GLN A 259 13.56 -16.80 -0.73
C GLN A 259 13.66 -16.65 -2.25
N THR A 260 13.55 -15.43 -2.76
CA THR A 260 13.32 -15.18 -4.19
C THR A 260 14.48 -14.40 -4.80
N TYR A 261 14.38 -13.06 -4.84
CA TYR A 261 15.31 -12.17 -5.51
C TYR A 261 16.76 -12.32 -5.04
N CYS A 262 16.98 -12.56 -3.75
CA CYS A 262 18.32 -12.71 -3.18
C CYS A 262 19.04 -13.98 -3.64
N LYS A 263 18.30 -14.97 -4.17
CA LYS A 263 18.85 -16.22 -4.75
C LYS A 263 18.84 -16.19 -6.28
N HIS A 264 18.02 -15.34 -6.90
CA HIS A 264 17.84 -15.29 -8.34
C HIS A 264 19.07 -14.66 -9.04
N PRO A 265 19.76 -15.38 -9.95
CA PRO A 265 21.04 -14.92 -10.53
C PRO A 265 20.97 -13.56 -11.23
N TYR A 266 19.89 -13.31 -12.00
CA TYR A 266 19.69 -12.03 -12.69
C TYR A 266 19.67 -10.85 -11.71
N TYR A 267 18.86 -10.94 -10.65
CA TYR A 267 18.66 -9.84 -9.70
C TYR A 267 19.87 -9.65 -8.79
N ARG A 268 20.55 -10.72 -8.39
CA ARG A 268 21.85 -10.63 -7.68
C ARG A 268 22.90 -9.90 -8.51
N ASN A 269 22.97 -10.19 -9.81
CA ASN A 269 23.92 -9.54 -10.70
C ASN A 269 23.60 -8.06 -10.90
N LYS A 270 22.31 -7.72 -11.05
CA LYS A 270 21.84 -6.36 -11.32
C LYS A 270 21.85 -5.45 -10.09
N TYR A 271 21.33 -5.92 -8.96
CA TYR A 271 21.09 -5.11 -7.76
C TYR A 271 22.02 -5.41 -6.59
N GLY A 272 22.84 -6.45 -6.72
CA GLY A 272 23.74 -6.87 -5.66
C GLY A 272 24.63 -5.76 -5.10
N ASN A 273 25.11 -4.85 -5.95
CA ASN A 273 25.94 -3.72 -5.52
C ASN A 273 25.28 -2.81 -4.46
N LEU A 274 23.94 -2.81 -4.34
CA LEU A 274 23.21 -2.03 -3.35
C LEU A 274 23.42 -2.54 -1.91
N LEU A 275 23.79 -3.81 -1.72
CA LEU A 275 24.05 -4.39 -0.40
C LEU A 275 25.39 -3.97 0.23
N LYS A 276 26.25 -3.25 -0.50
CA LYS A 276 27.54 -2.78 0.04
C LYS A 276 27.38 -1.93 1.30
N ALA A 277 26.29 -1.15 1.39
CA ALA A 277 25.96 -0.35 2.56
C ALA A 277 25.71 -1.19 3.82
N TYR A 278 25.42 -2.48 3.66
CA TYR A 278 25.17 -3.45 4.73
C TYR A 278 26.34 -4.43 4.92
N GLY A 279 27.53 -4.07 4.42
CA GLY A 279 28.75 -4.87 4.60
C GLY A 279 28.88 -6.07 3.66
N TRP A 280 28.09 -6.16 2.58
CA TRP A 280 28.21 -7.27 1.64
C TRP A 280 29.43 -7.14 0.72
N THR A 281 30.35 -8.11 0.83
CA THR A 281 31.50 -8.30 -0.07
C THR A 281 31.23 -9.56 -0.91
N LYS A 282 31.03 -9.36 -2.22
CA LYS A 282 30.63 -10.38 -3.22
C LYS A 282 31.21 -11.78 -3.00
#